data_AF-A0A8T5FC86-F1
#
_entry.id   AF-A0A8T5FC86-F1
#
_cell.length_a   1.000
_cell.length_b   1.000
_cell.length_c   1.000
_cell.angle_alpha   90.00
_cell.angle_beta   90.00
_cell.angle_gamma   90.00
#
_symmetry.space_group_name_H-M   'P 1'
#
loop_
_entity.id
_entity.type
_entity.pdbx_description
1 polymer ?
#
loop_
_entity_poly.entity_id
_entity_poly.type
_entity_poly.pdbx_seq_one_letter_code
_entity_poly.pdbx_strand_id
1 'polypeptide(L)'
;MRHCNNCNQQVEPKKNVSVIGLVILLLLFIIPGIIYLIYCLVQKGKCPMCNGQNWGNMPSSGNVRITSASQPKSSTFCGGCGTALAPNVSFCQKCGKQQRK
;
A
#
# COMPACT_ATOMS: atom_id res chain seq x y z
N MET A 1 -11.35 6.06 3.72
CA MET A 1 -10.15 5.19 3.73
C MET A 1 -9.48 5.26 2.36
N ARG A 2 -8.15 5.35 2.27
CA ARG A 2 -7.40 5.28 0.99
C ARG A 2 -6.21 4.34 1.13
N HIS A 3 -5.85 3.64 0.06
CA HIS A 3 -4.64 2.83 0.02
C HIS A 3 -3.43 3.70 -0.36
N CYS A 4 -2.34 3.62 0.41
CA CYS A 4 -1.09 4.29 0.08
C CYS A 4 -0.10 3.28 -0.51
N ASN A 5 0.37 3.49 -1.74
CA ASN A 5 1.32 2.58 -2.40
C ASN A 5 2.71 2.59 -1.76
N ASN A 6 3.10 3.69 -1.12
CA ASN A 6 4.42 3.80 -0.47
C ASN A 6 4.48 2.97 0.83
N CYS A 7 3.41 3.05 1.63
CA CYS A 7 3.30 2.33 2.90
C CYS A 7 2.62 0.96 2.75
N ASN A 8 2.01 0.66 1.59
CA ASN A 8 1.20 -0.52 1.29
C ASN A 8 0.11 -0.81 2.36
N GLN A 9 -0.47 0.25 2.92
CA GLN A 9 -1.44 0.20 4.02
C GLN A 9 -2.68 1.00 3.64
N GLN A 10 -3.83 0.59 4.18
CA GLN A 10 -5.04 1.40 4.14
C GLN A 10 -4.98 2.40 5.28
N VAL A 11 -4.98 3.69 4.95
CA VAL A 11 -4.86 4.78 5.92
C VAL A 11 -5.94 5.83 5.66
N GLU A 12 -6.27 6.57 6.70
CA GLU A 12 -7.10 7.76 6.58
C GLU A 12 -6.20 8.96 6.32
N PRO A 13 -6.36 9.66 5.18
CA PRO A 13 -5.51 10.79 4.85
C PRO A 13 -5.75 11.90 5.88
N LYS A 14 -4.67 12.36 6.51
CA LYS A 14 -4.75 13.43 7.49
C LYS A 14 -4.90 14.78 6.78
N LYS A 15 -5.95 15.53 7.13
CA LYS A 15 -6.16 16.91 6.70
C LYS A 15 -6.08 17.84 7.91
N ASN A 16 -5.27 18.88 7.83
CA ASN A 16 -5.10 19.84 8.91
C ASN A 16 -6.03 21.02 8.61
N VAL A 17 -7.34 20.85 8.83
CA VAL A 17 -8.33 21.92 8.64
C VAL A 17 -8.90 22.32 9.98
N SER A 18 -8.72 23.59 10.36
CA SER A 18 -9.32 24.15 11.56
C SER A 18 -10.69 24.71 11.21
N VAL A 19 -11.74 23.97 11.58
CA VAL A 19 -13.14 24.35 11.29
C VAL A 19 -13.51 25.68 11.95
N ILE A 20 -12.98 25.93 13.14
CA ILE A 20 -13.22 27.17 13.91
C ILE A 20 -12.65 28.38 13.15
N GLY A 21 -11.45 28.26 12.59
CA GLY A 21 -10.86 29.33 11.78
C GLY A 21 -11.67 29.64 10.52
N LEU A 22 -12.26 28.61 9.88
CA LEU A 22 -13.09 28.76 8.70
C LEU A 22 -14.39 29.53 9.03
N VAL A 23 -15.03 29.23 10.16
CA VAL A 23 -16.27 29.92 10.60
C VAL A 23 -16.01 31.39 10.92
N ILE A 24 -14.91 31.70 11.63
CA ILE A 24 -14.55 33.08 11.98
C ILE A 24 -14.22 33.89 10.72
N LEU A 25 -13.45 33.31 9.79
CA LEU A 25 -13.07 33.99 8.55
C LEU A 25 -14.29 34.27 7.66
N LEU A 26 -15.26 33.34 7.60
CA LEU A 26 -16.49 33.52 6.81
C LEU A 26 -17.40 34.62 7.37
N LEU A 27 -17.44 34.80 8.69
CA LEU A 27 -18.27 35.81 9.37
C LEU A 27 -17.69 37.23 9.26
N LEU A 28 -16.37 37.38 9.29
CA LEU A 28 -15.71 38.70 9.27
C LEU A 28 -15.28 39.15 7.88
N PHE A 29 -14.93 38.22 6.99
CA PHE A 29 -14.44 38.53 5.65
C PHE A 29 -14.83 37.44 4.64
N ILE A 30 -15.98 37.63 3.98
CA ILE A 30 -16.56 36.65 3.04
C ILE A 30 -15.56 36.23 1.95
N ILE A 31 -14.83 37.17 1.34
CA ILE A 31 -13.90 36.87 0.23
C ILE A 31 -12.74 35.94 0.66
N PRO A 32 -11.93 36.26 1.68
CA PRO A 32 -10.89 35.33 2.15
C PRO A 32 -11.47 34.05 2.75
N GLY A 33 -12.68 34.10 3.33
CA GLY A 33 -13.43 32.92 3.76
C GLY A 33 -13.67 31.92 2.63
N ILE A 34 -14.19 32.39 1.49
CA ILE A 34 -14.42 31.57 0.29
C ILE A 34 -13.10 31.04 -0.29
N ILE A 35 -12.04 31.87 -0.34
CA ILE A 35 -10.72 31.43 -0.82
C ILE A 35 -10.17 30.29 0.05
N TYR A 36 -10.27 30.40 1.37
CA TYR A 36 -9.83 29.35 2.30
C TYR A 36 -10.67 28.06 2.16
N LEU A 37 -11.97 28.20 1.90
CA LEU A 37 -12.87 27.09 1.65
C LEU A 37 -12.48 26.35 0.36
N ILE A 38 -12.22 27.06 -0.74
CA ILE A 38 -11.72 26.47 -2.00
C ILE A 38 -10.37 25.79 -1.78
N TYR A 39 -9.44 26.43 -1.05
CA TYR A 39 -8.15 25.84 -0.70
C TYR A 39 -8.30 24.50 0.06
N CYS A 40 -9.25 24.41 1.00
CA CYS A 40 -9.56 23.16 1.70
C CYS A 40 -10.10 22.06 0.79
N LEU A 41 -10.90 22.43 -0.22
CA LEU A 41 -11.48 21.47 -1.17
C LEU A 41 -10.44 20.91 -2.16
N VAL A 42 -9.43 21.70 -2.50
CA VAL A 42 -8.39 21.31 -3.47
C VAL A 42 -7.28 20.44 -2.85
N GLN A 43 -7.02 20.56 -1.56
CA GLN A 43 -5.90 19.82 -0.94
C GLN A 43 -6.17 18.32 -0.82
N LYS A 44 -5.40 17.55 -1.60
CA LYS A 44 -5.31 16.09 -1.46
C LYS A 44 -4.43 15.78 -0.24
N GLY A 45 -5.02 15.18 0.80
CA GLY A 45 -4.33 14.84 2.05
C GLY A 45 -3.08 13.99 1.85
N LYS A 46 -2.23 13.92 2.89
CA LYS A 46 -0.98 13.14 2.91
C LYS A 46 -1.14 11.87 3.74
N CYS A 47 -0.34 10.86 3.44
CA CYS A 47 -0.29 9.64 4.25
C CYS A 47 0.29 9.96 5.64
N PRO A 48 -0.38 9.63 6.75
CA PRO A 48 0.12 9.96 8.09
C PRO A 48 1.34 9.13 8.52
N MET A 49 1.60 7.99 7.89
CA MET A 49 2.71 7.10 8.23
C MET A 49 4.00 7.47 7.49
N CYS A 50 3.94 7.67 6.17
CA CYS A 50 5.11 7.93 5.33
C CYS A 50 5.13 9.33 4.69
N ASN A 51 4.17 10.20 5.01
CA ASN A 51 4.03 11.56 4.46
C ASN A 51 3.91 11.64 2.92
N GLY A 52 3.76 10.50 2.24
CA GLY A 52 3.65 10.42 0.78
C GLY A 52 2.26 10.76 0.26
N GLN A 53 2.19 11.07 -1.04
CA GLN A 53 0.95 11.35 -1.78
C GLN A 53 0.69 10.34 -2.92
N ASN A 54 1.45 9.23 -2.96
CA ASN A 54 1.25 8.15 -3.92
C ASN A 54 0.07 7.27 -3.46
N TRP A 55 -1.13 7.70 -3.83
CA TRP A 55 -2.39 7.04 -3.52
C TRP A 55 -2.67 5.98 -4.58
N GLY A 56 -2.86 4.74 -4.13
CA GLY A 56 -3.24 3.63 -5.01
C GLY A 56 -4.75 3.52 -5.15
N ASN A 57 -5.17 2.96 -6.27
CA ASN A 57 -6.52 2.48 -6.46
C ASN A 57 -6.68 1.25 -5.55
N MET A 58 -7.74 1.23 -4.73
CA MET A 58 -8.10 0.00 -4.01
C MET A 58 -8.25 -1.11 -5.07
N PRO A 59 -7.67 -2.31 -4.87
CA PRO A 59 -7.84 -3.39 -5.83
C PRO A 59 -9.33 -3.69 -5.89
N SER A 60 -9.99 -3.27 -6.98
CA SER A 60 -11.31 -3.78 -7.31
C SER A 60 -11.18 -5.29 -7.36
N SER A 61 -12.01 -5.98 -6.57
CA SER A 61 -12.17 -7.43 -6.61
C SER A 61 -12.61 -7.83 -8.01
N GLY A 62 -11.63 -7.97 -8.90
CA GLY A 62 -11.81 -8.09 -10.33
C GLY A 62 -10.48 -8.54 -10.90
N ASN A 63 -10.23 -9.84 -10.74
CA ASN A 63 -9.07 -10.57 -11.24
C ASN A 63 -7.74 -9.92 -10.86
N VAL A 64 -7.23 -10.29 -9.68
CA VAL A 64 -5.78 -10.25 -9.44
C VAL A 64 -5.17 -11.11 -10.54
N ARG A 65 -4.68 -10.46 -11.60
CA ARG A 65 -3.65 -11.06 -12.44
C ARG A 65 -2.45 -11.17 -11.53
N ILE A 66 -2.40 -12.29 -10.81
CA ILE A 66 -1.16 -12.85 -10.35
C ILE A 66 -0.41 -13.04 -11.67
N THR A 67 0.44 -12.07 -12.02
CA THR A 67 1.44 -12.30 -13.05
C THR A 67 2.41 -13.30 -12.40
N SER A 68 2.00 -14.56 -12.40
CA SER A 68 2.80 -15.73 -12.08
C SER A 68 3.82 -15.87 -13.20
N ALA A 69 4.79 -14.96 -13.27
CA ALA A 69 6.09 -15.23 -13.84
C ALA A 69 6.86 -16.10 -12.82
N SER A 70 6.42 -17.35 -12.68
CA SER A 70 7.10 -18.53 -12.11
C SER A 70 6.06 -19.47 -11.49
N GLN A 71 5.37 -20.25 -12.34
CA GLN A 71 4.96 -21.58 -11.92
C GLN A 71 6.10 -22.55 -12.25
N PRO A 72 6.99 -22.91 -11.31
CA PRO A 72 7.73 -24.15 -11.46
C PRO A 72 6.76 -25.30 -11.18
N LYS A 73 6.47 -26.06 -12.25
CA LYS A 73 5.88 -27.39 -12.18
C LYS A 73 6.67 -28.26 -11.17
N SER A 74 5.92 -29.00 -10.36
CA SER A 74 6.35 -29.96 -9.31
C SER A 74 7.26 -29.41 -8.20
N SER A 75 6.67 -29.06 -7.07
CA SER A 75 7.39 -28.79 -5.83
C SER A 75 7.80 -30.10 -5.16
N THR A 76 9.03 -30.55 -5.39
CA THR A 76 9.65 -31.57 -4.54
C THR A 76 9.92 -30.97 -3.17
N PHE A 77 9.52 -31.66 -2.10
CA PHE A 77 9.77 -31.22 -0.73
C PHE A 77 11.10 -31.77 -0.19
N CYS A 78 11.76 -31.02 0.68
CA CYS A 78 13.03 -31.41 1.26
C CYS A 78 12.84 -32.58 2.23
N GLY A 79 13.48 -33.71 1.99
CA GLY A 79 13.40 -34.87 2.88
C GLY A 79 14.06 -34.66 4.26
N GLY A 80 14.74 -33.52 4.48
CA GLY A 80 15.35 -33.16 5.77
C GLY A 80 14.53 -32.19 6.61
N CYS A 81 13.95 -31.15 5.99
CA CYS A 81 13.26 -30.07 6.72
C CYS A 81 11.86 -29.74 6.19
N GLY A 82 11.37 -30.47 5.18
CA GLY A 82 10.02 -30.28 4.63
C GLY A 82 9.81 -29.02 3.80
N THR A 83 10.83 -28.17 3.61
CA THR A 83 10.70 -26.96 2.77
C THR A 83 10.51 -27.33 1.30
N ALA A 84 9.60 -26.62 0.62
CA ALA A 84 9.43 -26.73 -0.83
C ALA A 84 10.70 -26.29 -1.56
N LEU A 85 11.21 -27.15 -2.45
CA LEU A 85 12.38 -26.85 -3.26
C LEU A 85 11.95 -26.47 -4.68
N ALA A 86 12.72 -25.56 -5.29
CA ALA A 86 12.64 -25.31 -6.72
C ALA A 86 13.10 -26.56 -7.50
N PRO A 87 12.59 -26.80 -8.71
CA PRO A 87 13.00 -27.92 -9.55
C PRO A 87 14.49 -27.81 -9.89
N ASN A 88 15.20 -28.95 -9.87
CA ASN A 88 16.64 -29.07 -10.18
C ASN A 88 17.63 -28.46 -9.17
N VAL A 89 17.24 -28.25 -7.90
CA VAL A 89 18.21 -27.84 -6.87
C VAL A 89 18.88 -29.05 -6.22
N SER A 90 20.21 -29.08 -6.23
CA SER A 90 21.00 -30.19 -5.64
C SER A 90 21.18 -30.09 -4.13
N PHE A 91 20.85 -28.94 -3.53
CA PHE A 91 20.99 -28.68 -2.10
C PHE A 91 19.86 -27.82 -1.56
N CYS A 92 19.45 -28.08 -0.32
CA CYS A 92 18.45 -27.28 0.37
C CYS A 92 19.11 -26.02 0.96
N GLN A 93 18.69 -24.83 0.52
CA GLN A 93 19.20 -23.57 1.06
C GLN A 93 18.81 -23.30 2.53
N LYS A 94 17.79 -24.02 3.05
CA LYS A 94 17.32 -23.87 4.42
C LYS A 94 18.08 -24.72 5.43
N CYS A 95 18.38 -25.98 5.09
CA CYS A 95 18.98 -26.93 6.01
C CYS A 95 20.31 -27.53 5.53
N GLY A 96 20.83 -27.09 4.39
CA GLY A 96 22.13 -27.52 3.84
C GLY A 96 22.18 -28.95 3.29
N LYS A 97 21.10 -29.72 3.37
CA LYS A 97 21.07 -31.14 2.95
C LYS A 97 21.04 -31.28 1.43
N GLN A 98 21.89 -32.15 0.88
CA GLN A 98 21.87 -32.50 -0.54
C GLN A 98 20.59 -33.27 -0.88
N GLN A 99 19.94 -32.90 -1.97
CA GLN A 99 18.78 -33.61 -2.52
C GLN A 99 19.26 -34.50 -3.66
N ARG A 100 19.02 -35.81 -3.55
CA ARG A 100 19.26 -36.74 -4.67
C ARG A 100 18.11 -36.58 -5.66
N LYS A 101 18.44 -36.31 -6.93
CA LYS A 101 17.46 -36.34 -8.04
C LYS A 101 16.92 -37.76 -8.24
#